data_AF-A0A355WI13-F1
#
_entry.id   AF-A0A355WI13-F1
#
_cell.length_a   1.000
_cell.length_b   1.000
_cell.length_c   1.000
_cell.angle_alpha   90.00
_cell.angle_beta   90.00
_cell.angle_gamma   90.00
#
_symmetry.space_group_name_H-M   'P 1'
#
loop_
_entity.id
_entity.type
_entity.pdbx_description
1 polymer ?
#
loop_
_entity_poly.entity_id
_entity_poly.type
_entity_poly.pdbx_seq_one_letter_code
_entity_poly.pdbx_strand_id
1 'polypeptide(L)' 'MIWEWLAFAVRWVHVITAIAWIGSSFYFIALDLGLRQREGMPVGAHGEEWQV' A
#
# COMPACT_ATOMS: atom_id res chain seq x y z
N MET A 1 -28.29 16.93 -13.48
CA MET A 1 -27.60 17.63 -12.36
C MET A 1 -26.96 16.65 -11.37
N ILE A 2 -27.64 16.11 -10.34
CA ILE A 2 -26.95 15.31 -9.30
C ILE A 2 -26.39 13.97 -9.80
N TRP A 3 -27.04 13.35 -10.77
CA TRP A 3 -26.63 12.06 -11.33
C TRP A 3 -25.30 12.13 -12.11
N GLU A 4 -25.03 13.25 -12.77
CA GLU A 4 -23.77 13.47 -13.51
C GLU A 4 -22.60 13.62 -12.53
N TRP A 5 -22.82 14.35 -11.43
CA TRP A 5 -21.85 14.47 -10.34
C TRP A 5 -21.59 13.12 -9.65
N LEU A 6 -22.64 12.30 -9.44
CA LEU A 6 -22.48 10.97 -8.86
C LEU A 6 -21.69 10.04 -9.80
N ALA A 7 -22.01 10.03 -11.10
CA ALA A 7 -21.28 9.24 -12.08
C ALA A 7 -19.80 9.65 -12.16
N PHE A 8 -19.52 10.95 -12.07
CA PHE A 8 -18.16 11.46 -11.96
C PHE A 8 -17.45 10.98 -10.69
N ALA A 9 -18.10 11.10 -9.53
CA ALA A 9 -17.55 10.69 -8.24
C ALA A 9 -17.21 9.19 -8.22
N VAL A 10 -18.10 8.32 -8.71
CA VAL A 10 -17.87 6.87 -8.76
C VAL A 10 -16.67 6.53 -9.65
N ARG A 11 -16.55 7.16 -10.82
CA ARG A 11 -15.41 6.95 -11.72
C ARG A 11 -14.10 7.35 -11.07
N TRP A 12 -14.07 8.50 -10.39
CA TRP A 12 -12.87 8.98 -9.70
C TRP A 12 -12.51 8.12 -8.49
N VAL A 13 -13.49 7.72 -7.68
CA VAL A 13 -13.27 6.78 -6.58
C VAL A 13 -12.68 5.47 -7.11
N HIS A 14 -13.23 4.92 -8.20
CA HIS A 14 -12.71 3.70 -8.82
C HIS A 14 -11.24 3.85 -9.24
N VAL A 15 -10.87 4.96 -9.90
CA VAL A 15 -9.49 5.23 -10.31
C VAL A 15 -8.56 5.34 -9.10
N ILE A 16 -8.96 6.09 -8.05
CA ILE A 16 -8.15 6.25 -6.84
C ILE A 16 -7.98 4.91 -6.13
N THR A 17 -9.06 4.13 -5.98
CA THR A 17 -9.00 2.80 -5.38
C THR A 17 -8.10 1.86 -6.17
N ALA A 18 -8.14 1.90 -7.51
CA ALA A 18 -7.26 1.10 -8.36
C ALA A 18 -5.78 1.50 -8.19
N ILE A 19 -5.46 2.80 -8.15
CA ILE A 19 -4.10 3.30 -7.92
C ILE A 19 -3.62 2.89 -6.53
N ALA A 20 -4.46 3.07 -5.50
CA ALA A 20 -4.14 2.71 -4.12
C ALA A 20 -3.87 1.21 -3.99
N TRP A 21 -4.71 0.37 -4.61
CA TRP A 21 -4.55 -1.10 -4.63
C TRP A 21 -3.24 -1.54 -5.27
N ILE A 22 -2.92 -0.99 -6.44
CA ILE A 22 -1.69 -1.31 -7.16
C ILE A 22 -0.47 -0.82 -6.37
N GLY A 23 -0.50 0.43 -5.90
CA GLY A 23 0.58 1.03 -5.11
C GLY A 23 0.84 0.28 -3.80
N SER A 24 -0.21 -0.08 -3.06
CA SER A 24 -0.07 -0.86 -1.83
C SER A 24 0.54 -2.23 -2.11
N SER A 25 0.16 -2.87 -3.21
CA SER A 25 0.72 -4.18 -3.59
C SER A 25 2.23 -4.08 -3.83
N PHE A 26 2.68 -3.08 -4.60
CA PHE A 26 4.11 -2.85 -4.82
C PHE A 26 4.86 -2.46 -3.54
N TYR A 27 4.26 -1.62 -2.70
CA TYR A 27 4.85 -1.22 -1.42
C TYR A 27 5.09 -2.44 -0.52
N PHE A 28 4.09 -3.31 -0.35
CA PHE A 28 4.25 -4.52 0.47
C PHE A 28 5.26 -5.50 -0.12
N ILE A 29 5.30 -5.68 -1.44
CA ILE A 29 6.33 -6.51 -2.08
C ILE A 29 7.73 -5.95 -1.81
N ALA A 30 7.91 -4.63 -1.96
CA ALA A 30 9.20 -3.98 -1.70
C ALA A 30 9.60 -4.12 -0.23
N LEU A 31 8.66 -3.91 0.70
CA LEU A 31 8.87 -4.11 2.12
C LEU A 31 9.28 -5.56 2.41
N ASP A 32 8.52 -6.55 1.95
CA ASP A 32 8.79 -7.98 2.18
C ASP A 32 10.18 -8.39 1.65
N LEU A 33 10.60 -7.86 0.50
CA LEU A 33 11.93 -8.10 -0.07
C LEU A 33 13.05 -7.32 0.64
N GLY A 34 12.71 -6.17 1.23
CA GLY A 34 13.63 -5.28 1.94
C GLY A 34 13.90 -5.70 3.40
N LEU A 35 13.01 -6.50 4.00
CA LEU A 35 13.15 -6.99 5.37
C LEU A 35 14.41 -7.86 5.52
N ARG A 36 15.34 -7.42 6.38
CA ARG A 36 16.53 -8.19 6.76
C ARG A 36 16.41 -8.63 8.21
N GLN A 37 16.66 -9.91 8.49
CA GLN A 37 16.76 -10.39 9.87
C GLN A 37 18.12 -10.00 10.48
N ARG A 38 18.10 -9.43 11.69
CA ARG A 38 19.29 -9.10 12.47
C ARG A 38 19.28 -9.85 13.80
N GLU A 39 20.46 -10.19 14.31
CA GLU A 39 20.60 -10.77 15.65
C GLU A 39 20.09 -9.78 16.72
N GLY A 40 19.30 -10.29 17.68
CA GLY A 40 18.73 -9.49 18.77
C GLY A 40 17.37 -8.84 18.48
N MET A 41 16.66 -9.23 17.43
CA MET A 41 15.30 -8.71 17.17
C MET A 41 14.28 -9.18 18.23
N PRO A 42 13.27 -8.35 18.57
CA PRO A 42 12.18 -8.74 19.45
C PRO A 42 11.43 -9.97 18.94
N VAL A 43 10.94 -10.81 19.84
CA VAL A 43 10.13 -11.99 19.50
C VAL A 43 8.89 -11.55 18.73
N GLY A 44 8.74 -12.03 17.49
CA GLY A 44 7.63 -11.68 16.59
C GLY A 44 7.98 -10.69 15.48
N ALA A 45 9.18 -10.12 15.46
CA ALA A 45 9.65 -9.30 14.34
C ALA A 45 10.13 -10.18 13.17
N HIS A 46 9.58 -9.95 11.97
CA HIS A 46 9.95 -10.71 10.76
C HIS A 46 11.18 -10.15 10.03
N GLY A 47 11.59 -8.93 10.35
CA GLY A 47 12.77 -8.26 9.84
C GLY A 47 12.74 -6.76 10.18
N GLU A 48 13.81 -6.05 9.84
CA GLU A 48 13.88 -4.59 9.88
C GLU A 48 14.22 -4.05 8.48
N GLU A 49 13.56 -2.97 8.08
CA GLU A 49 13.88 -2.17 6.89
C GLU A 49 14.20 -0.75 7.36
N TRP A 50 15.32 -0.17 6.89
CA TRP A 50 15.67 1.23 7.15
C TRP A 50 14.90 2.11 6.15
N GLN A 51 13.74 2.60 6.57
CA GLN A 51 13.00 3.65 5.87
C GLN A 51 13.49 5.02 6.38
N VAL A 52 13.98 5.89 5.50
CA VAL A 52 14.48 7.24 5.83
C VAL A 52 13.38 8.28 5.97
#